data_AF-A0A2W6TZI7-F1
#
_entry.id   AF-A0A2W6TZI7-F1
#
_cell.length_a   1.000
_cell.length_b   1.000
_cell.length_c   1.000
_cell.angle_alpha   90.00
_cell.angle_beta   90.00
_cell.angle_gamma   90.00
#
_symmetry.space_group_name_H-M   'P 1'
#
loop_
_entity.id
_entity.type
_entity.pdbx_description
1 polymer ?
#
loop_
_entity_poly.entity_id
_entity_poly.type
_entity_poly.pdbx_seq_one_letter_code
_entity_poly.pdbx_strand_id
1 'polypeptide(L)'
;MQALIARVHELDLEALRAVFLRADDEYDEFSCRFRYWLPDGQQRCLLLKRLFHSQPANEPQRVVGTVHDITDHIDTSRALQESTARFAQFSNASSDVLWIRNAETLDLEYLSHAFERLYGFECGAMLANPTLESWTNLILPEDRHKVHDALERVCAGQRMVIEYRIRRGDGAVRWMRNTKFPLLDPEGHVVRIGGIGHDCTEEIEAAGRAQVMMAELQHRTRNLMAVIRAVADRTLRECATLDDFRASYGDRMEAIARVQSLLSGLVDGGKVAFDRLLHQELQAHGAERGSVVLEGPTGVGLRSTTLQTFALALHELATNGAKYGALGSDAGKLTVRWHVHRWEDGTPALKMTWTEEFYDEVELLAEREGSYGRELIERALPYQLKARTSYELTKKGVECVVEVPLPKSGMLPG
;
A
#
# COMPACT_ATOMS: atom_id res chain seq x y z
N MET A 1 -29.56 22.33 67.29
CA MET A 1 -28.24 21.69 67.05
C MET A 1 -28.29 20.16 67.11
N GLN A 2 -28.75 19.53 68.21
CA GLN A 2 -28.84 18.06 68.31
C GLN A 2 -29.64 17.39 67.18
N ALA A 3 -30.77 17.97 66.76
CA ALA A 3 -31.59 17.45 65.66
C ALA A 3 -30.91 17.51 64.27
N LEU A 4 -30.01 18.49 64.05
CA LEU A 4 -29.22 18.60 62.82
C LEU A 4 -28.12 17.53 62.82
N ILE A 5 -27.35 17.45 63.92
CA ILE A 5 -26.22 16.51 64.09
C ILE A 5 -26.69 15.05 63.94
N ALA A 6 -27.90 14.71 64.40
CA ALA A 6 -28.44 13.35 64.32
C ALA A 6 -28.63 12.81 62.88
N ARG A 7 -28.65 13.70 61.88
CA ARG A 7 -28.87 13.34 60.46
C ARG A 7 -27.67 13.64 59.57
N VAL A 8 -26.55 14.06 60.15
CA VAL A 8 -25.30 14.31 59.43
C VAL A 8 -24.52 13.00 59.33
N HIS A 9 -23.90 12.76 58.18
CA HIS A 9 -23.07 11.58 57.96
C HIS A 9 -21.93 11.52 58.99
N GLU A 10 -21.66 10.33 59.53
CA GLU A 10 -20.75 10.13 60.67
C GLU A 10 -19.35 10.75 60.46
N LEU A 11 -18.79 10.59 59.26
CA LEU A 11 -17.49 11.15 58.86
C LEU A 11 -17.43 12.68 58.81
N ASP A 12 -18.59 13.36 58.72
CA ASP A 12 -18.64 14.82 58.60
C ASP A 12 -18.98 15.48 59.95
N LEU A 13 -19.28 14.69 60.99
CA LEU A 13 -19.71 15.18 62.31
C LEU A 13 -18.63 15.98 63.04
N GLU A 14 -17.38 15.53 62.98
CA GLU A 14 -16.27 16.18 63.67
C GLU A 14 -15.98 17.56 63.07
N ALA A 15 -15.92 17.63 61.74
CA ALA A 15 -15.74 18.88 61.00
C ALA A 15 -16.89 19.87 61.24
N LEU A 16 -18.13 19.37 61.23
CA LEU A 16 -19.31 20.21 61.50
C LEU A 16 -19.33 20.72 62.95
N ARG A 17 -18.97 19.88 63.93
CA ARG A 17 -18.87 20.28 65.34
C ARG A 17 -17.79 21.33 65.56
N ALA A 18 -16.65 21.23 64.89
CA ALA A 18 -15.59 22.23 64.96
C ALA A 18 -16.07 23.63 64.50
N VAL A 19 -16.94 23.69 63.50
CA VAL A 19 -17.54 24.96 63.02
C VAL A 19 -18.54 25.55 64.02
N PHE A 20 -19.20 24.71 64.82
CA PHE A 20 -20.12 25.17 65.87
C PHE A 20 -19.40 25.59 67.16
N LEU A 21 -18.33 24.89 67.53
CA LEU A 21 -17.61 25.05 68.81
C LEU A 21 -16.53 26.15 68.79
N ARG A 22 -16.11 26.64 67.63
CA ARG A 22 -15.20 27.79 67.55
C ARG A 22 -15.93 29.08 67.95
N ALA A 23 -15.41 29.75 68.97
CA ALA A 23 -15.80 31.07 69.43
C ALA A 23 -14.55 31.95 69.35
N ASP A 24 -14.41 32.72 68.27
CA ASP A 24 -13.39 33.76 68.17
C ASP A 24 -14.06 35.10 67.87
N ASP A 25 -13.51 36.16 68.46
CA ASP A 25 -14.00 37.54 68.45
C ASP A 25 -13.65 38.31 67.15
N GLU A 26 -13.06 37.65 66.15
CA GLU A 26 -12.70 38.25 64.85
C GLU A 26 -13.64 37.80 63.72
N TYR A 27 -13.89 38.72 62.79
CA TYR A 27 -14.86 38.65 61.67
C TYR A 27 -14.50 37.60 60.59
N ASP A 28 -14.32 36.33 60.95
CA ASP A 28 -14.04 35.26 59.99
C ASP A 28 -15.31 34.56 59.51
N GLU A 29 -15.49 34.49 58.18
CA GLU A 29 -16.52 33.67 57.52
C GLU A 29 -16.08 32.20 57.54
N PHE A 30 -16.81 31.34 58.26
CA PHE A 30 -16.53 29.91 58.29
C PHE A 30 -17.47 29.15 57.38
N SER A 31 -16.91 28.27 56.54
CA SER A 31 -17.72 27.40 55.71
C SER A 31 -17.34 25.92 55.87
N CYS A 32 -18.35 25.04 55.87
CA CYS A 32 -18.19 23.60 55.98
C CYS A 32 -19.20 22.88 55.10
N ARG A 33 -18.72 21.91 54.32
CA ARG A 33 -19.55 21.00 53.54
C ARG A 33 -19.74 19.71 54.32
N PHE A 34 -20.97 19.22 54.38
CA PHE A 34 -21.30 17.98 55.07
C PHE A 34 -22.46 17.28 54.39
N ARG A 35 -22.49 15.95 54.47
CA ARG A 35 -23.58 15.13 53.97
C ARG A 35 -24.67 15.02 55.02
N TYR A 36 -25.91 15.16 54.58
CA TYR A 36 -27.09 15.18 55.41
C TYR A 36 -28.16 14.24 54.86
N TRP A 37 -28.77 13.44 55.72
CA TRP A 37 -29.83 12.51 55.38
C TRP A 37 -31.20 13.16 55.59
N LEU A 38 -31.95 13.29 54.50
CA LEU A 38 -33.36 13.70 54.55
C LEU A 38 -34.22 12.60 55.21
N PRO A 39 -35.40 12.94 55.75
CA PRO A 39 -36.28 11.97 56.41
C PRO A 39 -36.76 10.82 55.52
N ASP A 40 -36.76 11.02 54.21
CA ASP A 40 -37.10 10.02 53.18
C ASP A 40 -35.93 9.08 52.85
N GLY A 41 -34.76 9.26 53.49
CA GLY A 41 -33.55 8.49 53.27
C GLY A 41 -32.66 9.03 52.15
N GLN A 42 -33.03 10.12 51.47
CA GLN A 42 -32.19 10.72 50.44
C GLN A 42 -31.02 11.48 51.08
N GLN A 43 -29.81 11.30 50.53
CA GLN A 43 -28.63 12.05 50.96
C GLN A 43 -28.50 13.37 50.17
N ARG A 44 -28.23 14.47 50.87
CA ARG A 44 -27.90 15.78 50.28
C ARG A 44 -26.55 16.25 50.80
N CYS A 45 -25.82 17.00 49.98
CA CYS A 45 -24.61 17.71 50.40
C CYS A 45 -24.97 19.16 50.71
N LEU A 46 -24.77 19.56 51.97
CA LEU A 46 -25.10 20.89 52.44
C LEU A 46 -23.83 21.69 52.72
N LEU A 47 -23.84 22.96 52.34
CA LEU A 47 -22.82 23.95 52.68
C LEU A 47 -23.35 24.86 53.78
N LEU A 48 -22.80 24.74 54.98
CA LEU A 48 -22.99 25.71 56.05
C LEU A 48 -21.98 26.85 55.87
N LYS A 49 -22.45 28.09 55.79
CA LYS A 49 -21.65 29.32 55.92
C LYS A 49 -22.09 30.07 57.16
N ARG A 50 -21.17 30.42 58.05
CA ARG A 50 -21.43 31.12 59.31
C ARG A 50 -20.75 32.48 59.31
N LEU A 51 -21.52 33.51 59.65
CA LEU A 51 -21.07 34.88 59.85
C LEU A 51 -21.34 35.31 61.30
N PHE A 52 -20.35 35.93 61.92
CA PHE A 52 -20.47 36.52 63.25
C PHE A 52 -20.90 37.99 63.13
N HIS A 53 -21.92 38.39 63.89
CA HIS A 53 -22.31 39.79 63.98
C HIS A 53 -21.97 40.32 65.38
N SER A 54 -21.05 41.28 65.44
CA SER A 54 -20.69 41.97 66.68
C SER A 54 -21.80 42.96 67.06
N GLN A 55 -22.24 42.93 68.32
CA GLN A 55 -23.14 43.92 68.93
C GLN A 55 -22.43 44.59 70.11
N PRO A 56 -22.78 45.84 70.48
CA PRO A 56 -22.15 46.55 71.59
C PRO A 56 -22.30 45.82 72.93
N ALA A 57 -21.33 46.05 73.83
CA ALA A 57 -21.06 45.31 75.06
C ALA A 57 -22.20 45.36 76.10
N ASN A 58 -23.29 44.62 75.84
CA ASN A 58 -24.22 44.06 76.81
C ASN A 58 -25.30 43.16 76.19
N GLU A 59 -25.21 42.84 74.89
CA GLU A 59 -26.10 41.87 74.23
C GLU A 59 -25.34 40.58 73.84
N PRO A 60 -26.00 39.40 73.88
CA PRO A 60 -25.38 38.15 73.46
C PRO A 60 -25.01 38.19 71.97
N GLN A 61 -23.76 37.82 71.64
CA GLN A 61 -23.30 37.70 70.25
C GLN A 61 -24.29 36.87 69.41
N ARG A 62 -24.76 37.44 68.30
CA ARG A 62 -25.67 36.75 67.39
C ARG A 62 -24.88 36.08 66.26
N VAL A 63 -25.14 34.81 66.08
CA VAL A 63 -24.56 33.99 65.02
C VAL A 63 -25.60 33.81 63.93
N VAL A 64 -25.27 34.21 62.71
CA VAL A 64 -26.12 33.95 61.54
C VAL A 64 -25.44 32.94 60.65
N GLY A 65 -26.09 31.81 60.41
CA GLY A 65 -25.63 30.78 59.49
C GLY A 65 -26.60 30.61 58.33
N THR A 66 -26.08 30.45 57.12
CA THR A 66 -26.86 30.02 55.96
C THR A 66 -26.48 28.58 55.62
N VAL A 67 -27.48 27.76 55.28
CA VAL A 67 -27.26 26.40 54.80
C VAL A 67 -27.78 26.35 53.38
N HIS A 68 -26.89 26.06 52.43
CA HIS A 68 -27.23 25.91 51.02
C HIS A 68 -27.12 24.44 50.63
N ASP A 69 -28.14 23.91 49.97
CA ASP A 69 -28.01 22.62 49.30
C ASP A 69 -27.13 22.79 48.05
N ILE A 70 -26.04 22.03 47.99
CA ILE A 70 -25.09 22.04 46.87
C ILE A 70 -25.04 20.70 46.15
N THR A 71 -26.00 19.80 46.40
CA THR A 71 -26.05 18.45 45.81
C THR A 71 -26.08 18.52 44.28
N ASP A 72 -27.05 19.27 43.73
CA ASP A 72 -27.23 19.39 42.28
C ASP A 72 -25.98 20.00 41.61
N HIS A 73 -25.29 20.91 42.30
CA HIS A 73 -24.06 21.51 41.80
C HIS A 73 -22.91 20.49 41.74
N ILE A 74 -22.74 19.67 42.79
CA ILE A 74 -21.71 18.62 42.82
C ILE A 74 -22.01 17.55 41.77
N ASP A 75 -23.27 17.12 41.64
CA ASP A 75 -23.65 16.07 40.69
C ASP A 75 -23.51 16.55 39.24
N THR A 76 -23.91 17.79 38.94
CA THR A 76 -23.69 18.40 37.61
C THR A 76 -22.19 18.52 37.31
N SER A 77 -21.39 18.95 38.29
CA SER A 77 -19.94 19.07 38.14
C SER A 77 -19.27 17.71 37.91
N ARG A 78 -19.70 16.66 38.63
CA ARG A 78 -19.20 15.29 38.46
C ARG A 78 -19.60 14.72 37.09
N ALA A 79 -20.86 14.85 36.70
CA ALA A 79 -21.34 14.40 35.39
C ALA A 79 -20.58 15.08 34.24
N LEU A 80 -20.33 16.39 34.37
CA LEU A 80 -19.50 17.13 33.42
C LEU A 80 -18.06 16.60 33.40
N GLN A 81 -17.45 16.39 34.57
CA GLN A 81 -16.09 15.85 34.68
C GLN A 81 -15.98 14.46 34.07
N GLU A 82 -16.94 13.57 34.31
CA GLU A 82 -17.00 12.23 33.74
C GLU A 82 -17.19 12.27 32.20
N SER A 83 -18.05 13.17 31.71
CA SER A 83 -18.25 13.36 30.26
C SER A 83 -16.97 13.87 29.59
N THR A 84 -16.32 14.87 30.17
CA THR A 84 -15.04 15.41 29.68
C THR A 84 -13.94 14.35 29.70
N ALA A 85 -13.84 13.56 30.78
CA ALA A 85 -12.87 12.48 30.89
C ALA A 85 -13.09 11.40 29.83
N ARG A 86 -14.35 11.01 29.59
CA ARG A 86 -14.72 10.04 28.56
C ARG A 86 -14.38 10.53 27.16
N PHE A 87 -14.68 11.80 26.86
CA PHE A 87 -14.32 12.41 25.57
C PHE A 87 -12.81 12.44 25.36
N ALA A 88 -12.05 12.85 26.38
CA ALA A 88 -10.59 12.86 26.32
C ALA A 88 -9.99 11.45 26.09
N GLN A 89 -10.51 10.43 26.79
CA GLN A 89 -10.09 9.04 26.60
C GLN A 89 -10.37 8.54 25.17
N PHE A 90 -11.58 8.78 24.67
CA PHE A 90 -11.97 8.39 23.31
C PHE A 90 -11.08 9.07 22.26
N SER A 91 -10.88 10.38 22.39
CA SER A 91 -10.07 11.16 21.45
C SER A 91 -8.60 10.72 21.47
N ASN A 92 -8.03 10.45 22.63
CA ASN A 92 -6.63 10.02 22.76
C ASN A 92 -6.38 8.60 22.23
N ALA A 93 -7.40 7.74 22.25
CA ALA A 93 -7.33 6.40 21.69
C ALA A 93 -7.47 6.38 20.15
N SER A 94 -8.02 7.45 19.55
CA SER A 94 -8.17 7.57 18.10
C SER A 94 -6.81 7.59 17.39
N SER A 95 -6.71 6.85 16.28
CA SER A 95 -5.62 6.99 15.31
C SER A 95 -5.77 8.25 14.45
N ASP A 96 -7.01 8.69 14.25
CA ASP A 96 -7.36 9.82 13.40
C ASP A 96 -7.34 11.14 14.18
N VAL A 97 -7.00 12.21 13.48
CA VAL A 97 -6.98 13.57 14.03
C VAL A 97 -8.41 14.08 14.18
N LEU A 98 -8.84 14.27 15.42
CA LEU A 98 -10.08 14.96 15.74
C LEU A 98 -9.79 16.44 15.99
N TRP A 99 -10.59 17.31 15.39
CA TRP A 99 -10.44 18.75 15.55
C TRP A 99 -11.80 19.46 15.57
N ILE A 100 -11.84 20.60 16.23
CA ILE A 100 -13.01 21.49 16.26
C ILE A 100 -12.53 22.91 16.04
N ARG A 101 -13.22 23.64 15.15
CA ARG A 101 -12.99 25.06 14.90
C ARG A 101 -14.25 25.88 15.17
N ASN A 102 -14.06 27.12 15.57
CA ASN A 102 -15.13 28.11 15.59
C ASN A 102 -15.65 28.34 14.15
N ALA A 103 -16.96 28.42 13.95
CA ALA A 103 -17.51 28.58 12.59
C ALA A 103 -17.35 30.00 12.01
N GLU A 104 -17.23 31.02 12.87
CA GLU A 104 -17.11 32.43 12.47
C GLU A 104 -15.64 32.83 12.27
N THR A 105 -14.79 32.60 13.28
CA THR A 105 -13.37 32.99 13.20
C THR A 105 -12.50 31.94 12.49
N LEU A 106 -12.99 30.71 12.38
CA LEU A 106 -12.24 29.54 11.92
C LEU A 106 -11.04 29.18 12.80
N ASP A 107 -10.94 29.75 14.00
CA ASP A 107 -9.91 29.40 14.96
C ASP A 107 -10.11 27.99 15.51
N LEU A 108 -9.00 27.30 15.73
CA LEU A 108 -8.95 25.97 16.32
C LEU A 108 -9.27 26.01 17.82
N GLU A 109 -10.37 25.38 18.20
CA GLU A 109 -10.82 25.24 19.60
C GLU A 109 -10.37 23.92 20.22
N TYR A 110 -10.23 22.86 19.40
CA TYR A 110 -9.85 21.54 19.87
C TYR A 110 -8.97 20.81 18.85
N LEU A 111 -7.99 20.06 19.36
CA LEU A 111 -7.11 19.21 18.56
C LEU A 111 -6.67 17.98 19.37
N SER A 112 -6.93 16.79 18.84
CA SER A 112 -6.51 15.52 19.47
C SER A 112 -5.00 15.28 19.33
N HIS A 113 -4.40 14.53 20.27
CA HIS A 113 -2.97 14.14 20.22
C HIS A 113 -2.56 13.32 18.98
N ALA A 114 -3.50 12.71 18.26
CA ALA A 114 -3.20 12.04 16.99
C ALA A 114 -2.56 12.99 15.97
N PHE A 115 -2.82 14.30 16.08
CA PHE A 115 -2.19 15.32 15.23
C PHE A 115 -0.67 15.28 15.32
N GLU A 116 -0.10 15.13 16.51
CA GLU A 116 1.37 15.14 16.69
C GLU A 116 2.03 13.98 15.96
N ARG A 117 1.40 12.81 16.02
CA ARG A 117 1.86 11.61 15.30
C ARG A 117 1.74 11.79 13.79
N LEU A 118 0.60 12.25 13.28
CA LEU A 118 0.37 12.31 11.83
C LEU A 118 1.05 13.51 11.17
N TYR A 119 1.03 14.69 11.79
CA TYR A 119 1.60 15.91 11.23
C TYR A 119 3.05 16.16 11.68
N GLY A 120 3.52 15.59 12.79
CA GLY A 120 4.87 15.79 13.29
C GLY A 120 5.11 17.15 13.96
N PHE A 121 4.05 17.82 14.41
CA PHE A 121 4.10 19.09 15.14
C PHE A 121 3.34 18.97 16.46
N GLU A 122 3.78 19.68 17.49
CA GLU A 122 3.10 19.67 18.79
C GLU A 122 1.72 20.33 18.70
N CYS A 123 0.72 19.74 19.37
CA CYS A 123 -0.62 20.31 19.44
C CYS A 123 -0.61 21.70 20.09
N GLY A 124 0.21 21.88 21.13
CA GLY A 124 0.34 23.14 21.86
C GLY A 124 0.78 24.30 20.97
N ALA A 125 1.72 24.06 20.04
CA ALA A 125 2.16 25.06 19.08
C ALA A 125 1.03 25.48 18.12
N MET A 126 0.23 24.51 17.67
CA MET A 126 -0.92 24.79 16.80
C MET A 126 -2.05 25.51 17.55
N LEU A 127 -2.30 25.17 18.82
CA LEU A 127 -3.30 25.87 19.64
C LEU A 127 -2.86 27.27 20.07
N ALA A 128 -1.55 27.54 20.15
CA ALA A 128 -1.02 28.87 20.42
C ALA A 128 -1.16 29.84 19.23
N ASN A 129 -1.24 29.31 18.00
CA ASN A 129 -1.60 30.05 16.80
C ASN A 129 -2.75 29.34 16.06
N PRO A 130 -3.98 29.45 16.58
CA PRO A 130 -5.12 28.61 16.18
C PRO A 130 -5.72 28.99 14.83
N THR A 131 -5.15 29.98 14.14
CA THR A 131 -5.66 30.54 12.89
C THR A 131 -5.80 29.50 11.79
N LEU A 132 -6.71 29.75 10.84
CA LEU A 132 -6.86 28.92 9.66
C LEU A 132 -5.56 28.88 8.82
N GLU A 133 -4.84 30.00 8.75
CA GLU A 133 -3.61 30.13 7.96
C GLU A 133 -2.50 29.22 8.48
N SER A 134 -2.32 29.15 9.81
CA SER A 134 -1.34 28.27 10.47
C SER A 134 -1.47 26.82 10.01
N TRP A 135 -2.69 26.29 9.99
CA TRP A 135 -2.96 24.94 9.50
C TRP A 135 -2.87 24.81 7.98
N THR A 136 -3.38 25.81 7.23
CA THR A 136 -3.34 25.81 5.75
C THR A 136 -1.91 25.82 5.21
N ASN A 137 -0.96 26.39 5.97
CA ASN A 137 0.46 26.35 5.62
C ASN A 137 1.08 24.94 5.66
N LEU A 138 0.48 24.01 6.41
CA LEU A 138 0.88 22.59 6.42
C LEU A 138 0.37 21.84 5.20
N ILE A 139 -0.61 22.39 4.47
CA ILE A 139 -1.19 21.80 3.26
C ILE A 139 -0.36 22.23 2.05
N LEU A 140 -0.10 21.28 1.15
CA LEU A 140 0.60 21.54 -0.10
C LEU A 140 -0.14 22.64 -0.89
N PRO A 141 0.57 23.63 -1.49
CA PRO A 141 -0.05 24.77 -2.15
C PRO A 141 -1.13 24.41 -3.17
N GLU A 142 -0.92 23.32 -3.91
CA GLU A 142 -1.82 22.86 -4.97
C GLU A 142 -3.18 22.40 -4.42
N ASP A 143 -3.25 21.98 -3.16
CA ASP A 143 -4.48 21.42 -2.55
C ASP A 143 -5.23 22.41 -1.65
N ARG A 144 -4.68 23.61 -1.40
CA ARG A 144 -5.29 24.60 -0.48
C ARG A 144 -6.68 25.08 -0.91
N HIS A 145 -6.93 25.19 -2.21
CA HIS A 145 -8.23 25.59 -2.75
C HIS A 145 -9.35 24.62 -2.32
N LYS A 146 -9.10 23.30 -2.40
CA LYS A 146 -10.07 22.26 -1.99
C LYS A 146 -10.49 22.41 -0.53
N VAL A 147 -9.53 22.79 0.31
CA VAL A 147 -9.73 22.98 1.74
C VAL A 147 -10.60 24.19 2.00
N HIS A 148 -10.35 25.30 1.30
CA HIS A 148 -11.12 26.53 1.37
C HIS A 148 -12.57 26.29 0.95
N ASP A 149 -12.80 25.75 -0.25
CA ASP A 149 -14.13 25.44 -0.78
C ASP A 149 -14.92 24.52 0.17
N ALA A 150 -14.24 23.53 0.75
CA ALA A 150 -14.87 22.63 1.71
C ALA A 150 -15.25 23.32 3.02
N LEU A 151 -14.48 24.29 3.50
CA LEU A 151 -14.84 25.05 4.71
C LEU A 151 -16.07 25.91 4.46
N GLU A 152 -16.12 26.63 3.33
CA GLU A 152 -17.30 27.45 2.97
C GLU A 152 -18.57 26.61 2.95
N ARG A 153 -18.52 25.44 2.32
CA ARG A 153 -19.67 24.53 2.23
C ARG A 153 -20.08 23.97 3.60
N VAL A 154 -19.13 23.74 4.50
CA VAL A 154 -19.43 23.24 5.85
C VAL A 154 -20.02 24.34 6.72
N CYS A 155 -19.55 25.59 6.59
CA CYS A 155 -20.18 26.75 7.21
C CYS A 155 -21.64 26.92 6.73
N ALA A 156 -21.92 26.56 5.48
CA ALA A 156 -23.28 26.51 4.94
C ALA A 156 -24.11 25.29 5.38
N GLY A 157 -23.62 24.50 6.34
CA GLY A 157 -24.33 23.35 6.92
C GLY A 157 -24.14 22.02 6.18
N GLN A 158 -23.24 21.93 5.20
CA GLN A 158 -22.99 20.69 4.46
C GLN A 158 -21.92 19.82 5.11
N ARG A 159 -22.10 18.50 5.08
CA ARG A 159 -21.01 17.56 5.37
C ARG A 159 -20.11 17.44 4.14
N MET A 160 -18.80 17.56 4.35
CA MET A 160 -17.81 17.49 3.29
C MET A 160 -16.77 16.41 3.58
N VAL A 161 -16.32 15.71 2.54
CA VAL A 161 -15.16 14.82 2.59
C VAL A 161 -14.21 15.26 1.49
N ILE A 162 -12.97 15.54 1.86
CA ILE A 162 -11.93 15.94 0.91
C ILE A 162 -10.64 15.18 1.18
N GLU A 163 -9.85 15.01 0.12
CA GLU A 163 -8.50 14.46 0.18
C GLU A 163 -7.51 15.54 -0.26
N TYR A 164 -6.46 15.73 0.54
CA TYR A 164 -5.41 16.71 0.28
C TYR A 164 -4.08 16.23 0.83
N ARG A 165 -2.99 16.77 0.31
CA ARG A 165 -1.65 16.45 0.80
C ARG A 165 -1.18 17.45 1.84
N ILE A 166 -0.50 16.94 2.85
CA ILE A 166 0.19 17.74 3.87
C ILE A 166 1.69 17.52 3.78
N ARG A 167 2.45 18.49 4.29
CA ARG A 167 3.87 18.35 4.58
C ARG A 167 4.04 18.25 6.10
N ARG A 168 4.61 17.14 6.55
CA ARG A 168 4.92 16.89 7.96
C ARG A 168 6.13 17.70 8.42
N GLY A 169 6.36 17.72 9.74
CA GLY A 169 7.54 18.34 10.36
C GLY A 169 8.88 17.75 9.89
N ASP A 170 8.90 16.47 9.49
CA ASP A 170 10.07 15.80 8.90
C ASP A 170 10.24 16.05 7.39
N GLY A 171 9.34 16.83 6.78
CA GLY A 171 9.32 17.15 5.35
C GLY A 171 8.61 16.12 4.47
N ALA A 172 8.23 14.95 5.01
CA ALA A 172 7.51 13.93 4.25
C ALA A 172 6.11 14.41 3.84
N VAL A 173 5.65 13.93 2.70
CA VAL A 173 4.30 14.21 2.20
C VAL A 173 3.36 13.08 2.61
N ARG A 174 2.19 13.44 3.15
CA ARG A 174 1.12 12.48 3.46
C ARG A 174 -0.18 12.91 2.81
N TRP A 175 -0.99 11.93 2.43
CA TRP A 175 -2.37 12.14 2.04
C TRP A 175 -3.28 12.08 3.27
N MET A 176 -4.10 13.10 3.43
CA MET A 176 -5.12 13.16 4.47
C MET A 176 -6.50 13.12 3.82
N ARG A 177 -7.35 12.21 4.28
CA ARG A 177 -8.79 12.24 4.05
C ARG A 177 -9.46 12.92 5.23
N ASN A 178 -10.05 14.08 5.00
CA ASN A 178 -10.68 14.88 6.04
C ASN A 178 -12.19 14.93 5.84
N THR A 179 -12.92 14.42 6.84
CA THR A 179 -14.37 14.55 6.93
C THR A 179 -14.72 15.73 7.82
N LYS A 180 -15.37 16.75 7.26
CA LYS A 180 -15.81 17.98 7.93
C LYS A 180 -17.31 17.98 8.10
N PHE A 181 -17.82 18.40 9.24
CA PHE A 181 -19.25 18.47 9.51
C PHE A 181 -19.60 19.66 10.42
N PRO A 182 -20.78 20.28 10.22
CA PRO A 182 -21.24 21.36 11.07
C PRO A 182 -21.66 20.83 12.44
N LEU A 183 -21.43 21.63 13.48
CA LEU A 183 -21.96 21.44 14.82
C LEU A 183 -22.89 22.62 15.11
N LEU A 184 -24.15 22.29 15.36
CA LEU A 184 -25.25 23.24 15.44
C LEU A 184 -25.54 23.65 16.89
N ASP A 185 -26.00 24.87 17.09
CA ASP A 185 -26.66 25.27 18.33
C ASP A 185 -28.13 24.77 18.38
N PRO A 186 -28.84 24.92 19.52
CA PRO A 186 -30.26 24.55 19.63
C PRO A 186 -31.19 25.27 18.62
N GLU A 187 -30.79 26.46 18.16
CA GLU A 187 -31.52 27.27 17.18
C GLU A 187 -31.26 26.83 15.72
N GLY A 188 -30.32 25.91 15.49
CA GLY A 188 -30.00 25.35 14.18
C GLY A 188 -28.92 26.09 13.40
N HIS A 189 -28.21 27.04 14.01
CA HIS A 189 -27.08 27.75 13.38
C HIS A 189 -25.78 26.96 13.55
N VAL A 190 -24.92 27.01 12.53
CA VAL A 190 -23.59 26.41 12.58
C VAL A 190 -22.69 27.28 13.48
N VAL A 191 -22.40 26.80 14.69
CA VAL A 191 -21.54 27.51 15.65
C VAL A 191 -20.11 26.97 15.66
N ARG A 192 -19.92 25.70 15.30
CA ARG A 192 -18.62 25.06 15.21
C ARG A 192 -18.53 24.15 14.00
N ILE A 193 -17.30 23.85 13.61
CA ILE A 193 -16.98 22.87 12.56
C ILE A 193 -16.17 21.77 13.22
N GLY A 194 -16.70 20.56 13.21
CA GLY A 194 -15.96 19.37 13.61
C GLY A 194 -15.31 18.70 12.40
N GLY A 195 -14.22 17.99 12.63
CA GLY A 195 -13.71 17.10 11.61
C GLY A 195 -12.80 15.99 12.10
N ILE A 196 -12.64 15.00 11.21
CA ILE A 196 -11.84 13.79 11.41
C ILE A 196 -10.86 13.71 10.23
N GLY A 197 -9.57 13.76 10.52
CA GLY A 197 -8.49 13.61 9.56
C GLY A 197 -7.84 12.24 9.67
N HIS A 198 -8.01 11.43 8.64
CA HIS A 198 -7.43 10.09 8.51
C HIS A 198 -6.26 10.13 7.54
N ASP A 199 -5.11 9.54 7.89
CA ASP A 199 -3.99 9.37 6.96
C ASP A 199 -4.34 8.23 6.00
N CYS A 200 -4.48 8.55 4.71
CA CYS A 200 -4.80 7.58 3.66
C CYS A 200 -3.64 7.37 2.68
N THR A 201 -2.40 7.67 3.11
CA THR A 201 -1.22 7.59 2.26
C THR A 201 -0.96 6.17 1.77
N GLU A 202 -1.03 5.19 2.66
CA GLU A 202 -0.75 3.79 2.31
C GLU A 202 -1.77 3.26 1.31
N GLU A 203 -3.05 3.59 1.48
CA GLU A 203 -4.15 3.20 0.59
C GLU A 203 -3.97 3.78 -0.81
N ILE A 204 -3.64 5.07 -0.91
CA ILE A 204 -3.42 5.75 -2.20
C ILE A 204 -2.17 5.19 -2.88
N GLU A 205 -1.08 5.00 -2.14
CA GLU A 205 0.14 4.43 -2.69
C GLU A 205 -0.04 2.96 -3.11
N ALA A 206 -0.75 2.15 -2.33
CA ALA A 206 -1.07 0.77 -2.66
C ALA A 206 -1.97 0.68 -3.90
N ALA A 207 -2.99 1.54 -4.00
CA ALA A 207 -3.84 1.64 -5.19
C ALA A 207 -3.03 2.06 -6.42
N GLY A 208 -2.11 3.03 -6.28
CA GLY A 208 -1.20 3.43 -7.35
C GLY A 208 -0.28 2.29 -7.81
N ARG A 209 0.34 1.56 -6.87
CA ARG A 209 1.16 0.37 -7.17
C ARG A 209 0.35 -0.70 -7.91
N ALA A 210 -0.86 -0.99 -7.45
CA ALA A 210 -1.76 -1.96 -8.08
C ALA A 210 -2.13 -1.54 -9.51
N GLN A 211 -2.38 -0.25 -9.75
CA GLN A 211 -2.71 0.26 -11.07
C GLN A 211 -1.54 0.13 -12.06
N VAL A 212 -0.31 0.41 -11.62
CA VAL A 212 0.90 0.20 -12.43
C VAL A 212 1.07 -1.28 -12.79
N MET A 213 0.94 -2.18 -11.81
CA MET A 213 1.01 -3.63 -12.03
C MET A 213 -0.06 -4.11 -13.02
N MET A 214 -1.30 -3.61 -12.88
CA MET A 214 -2.40 -3.93 -13.82
C MET A 214 -2.07 -3.46 -15.24
N ALA A 215 -1.55 -2.24 -15.41
CA ALA A 215 -1.17 -1.72 -16.72
C ALA A 215 -0.05 -2.55 -17.36
N GLU A 216 0.93 -2.98 -16.58
CA GLU A 216 2.00 -3.86 -17.06
C GLU A 216 1.46 -5.24 -17.46
N LEU A 217 0.59 -5.84 -16.66
CA LEU A 217 -0.05 -7.12 -16.98
C LEU A 217 -0.91 -7.03 -18.24
N GLN A 218 -1.66 -5.95 -18.41
CA GLN A 218 -2.43 -5.69 -19.63
C GLN A 218 -1.52 -5.55 -20.86
N HIS A 219 -0.39 -4.86 -20.73
CA HIS A 219 0.59 -4.76 -21.80
C HIS A 219 1.18 -6.13 -22.16
N ARG A 220 1.59 -6.93 -21.17
CA ARG A 220 2.09 -8.30 -21.39
C ARG A 220 1.05 -9.20 -22.05
N THR A 221 -0.20 -9.11 -21.62
CA THR A 221 -1.32 -9.88 -22.19
C THR A 221 -1.54 -9.51 -23.66
N ARG A 222 -1.57 -8.22 -24.00
CA ARG A 222 -1.68 -7.78 -25.40
C ARG A 222 -0.53 -8.28 -26.27
N ASN A 223 0.69 -8.26 -25.74
CA ASN A 223 1.86 -8.78 -26.44
C ASN A 223 1.75 -10.29 -26.68
N LEU A 224 1.33 -11.06 -25.67
CA LEU A 224 1.12 -12.50 -25.81
C LEU A 224 0.06 -12.81 -26.87
N MET A 225 -1.07 -12.09 -26.87
CA MET A 225 -2.11 -12.27 -27.89
C MET A 225 -1.60 -11.97 -29.31
N ALA A 226 -0.72 -10.98 -29.47
CA ALA A 226 -0.09 -10.69 -30.75
C ALA A 226 0.83 -11.82 -31.23
N VAL A 227 1.60 -12.43 -30.31
CA VAL A 227 2.46 -13.58 -30.61
C VAL A 227 1.62 -14.80 -30.97
N ILE A 228 0.58 -15.12 -30.19
CA ILE A 228 -0.33 -16.24 -30.47
C ILE A 228 -0.94 -16.11 -31.86
N ARG A 229 -1.44 -14.91 -32.21
CA ARG A 229 -1.99 -14.66 -33.55
C ARG A 229 -0.93 -14.83 -34.64
N ALA A 230 0.27 -14.29 -34.45
CA ALA A 230 1.35 -14.43 -35.42
C ALA A 230 1.75 -15.90 -35.64
N VAL A 231 1.77 -16.71 -34.58
CA VAL A 231 2.03 -18.15 -34.65
C VAL A 231 0.90 -18.87 -35.38
N ALA A 232 -0.37 -18.57 -35.06
CA ALA A 232 -1.51 -19.16 -35.75
C ALA A 232 -1.52 -18.84 -37.25
N ASP A 233 -1.45 -17.56 -37.61
CA ASP A 233 -1.47 -17.07 -39.00
C ASP A 233 -0.35 -17.70 -39.83
N ARG A 234 0.80 -17.97 -39.20
CA ARG A 234 1.95 -18.56 -39.89
C ARG A 234 1.84 -20.07 -40.01
N THR A 235 1.46 -20.77 -38.93
CA THR A 235 1.25 -22.22 -38.96
C THR A 235 0.18 -22.59 -40.01
N LEU A 236 -0.87 -21.78 -40.13
CA LEU A 236 -1.91 -21.96 -41.17
C LEU A 236 -1.38 -21.87 -42.60
N ARG A 237 -0.35 -21.06 -42.87
CA ARG A 237 0.23 -20.92 -44.23
C ARG A 237 1.10 -22.11 -44.63
N GLU A 238 1.58 -22.88 -43.67
CA GLU A 238 2.60 -23.91 -43.85
C GLU A 238 2.04 -25.33 -43.77
N CYS A 239 0.90 -25.51 -43.07
CA CYS A 239 0.25 -26.80 -42.97
C CYS A 239 -0.65 -27.08 -44.18
N ALA A 240 -0.54 -28.29 -44.73
CA ALA A 240 -1.38 -28.74 -45.84
C ALA A 240 -2.78 -29.18 -45.38
N THR A 241 -2.89 -29.69 -44.14
CA THR A 241 -4.14 -30.18 -43.56
C THR A 241 -4.46 -29.54 -42.20
N LEU A 242 -5.73 -29.62 -41.80
CA LEU A 242 -6.18 -29.19 -40.47
C LEU A 242 -5.59 -30.03 -39.34
N ASP A 243 -5.32 -31.31 -39.58
CA ASP A 243 -4.70 -32.19 -38.58
C ASP A 243 -3.22 -31.83 -38.36
N ASP A 244 -2.48 -31.53 -39.44
CA ASP A 244 -1.11 -31.03 -39.35
C ASP A 244 -1.05 -29.69 -38.60
N PHE A 245 -2.01 -28.79 -38.89
CA PHE A 245 -2.14 -27.53 -38.18
C PHE A 245 -2.41 -27.77 -36.69
N ARG A 246 -3.36 -28.64 -36.34
CA ARG A 246 -3.72 -28.92 -34.96
C ARG A 246 -2.53 -29.45 -34.16
N ALA A 247 -1.75 -30.37 -34.73
CA ALA A 247 -0.57 -30.91 -34.09
C ALA A 247 0.52 -29.84 -33.92
N SER A 248 0.92 -29.19 -35.02
CA SER A 248 2.01 -28.18 -35.02
C SER A 248 1.69 -26.95 -34.17
N TYR A 249 0.47 -26.43 -34.25
CA TYR A 249 0.03 -25.32 -33.42
C TYR A 249 -0.02 -25.72 -31.94
N GLY A 250 -0.48 -26.93 -31.63
CA GLY A 250 -0.48 -27.48 -30.27
C GLY A 250 0.92 -27.49 -29.65
N ASP A 251 1.89 -28.09 -30.34
CA ASP A 251 3.29 -28.18 -29.89
C ASP A 251 3.88 -26.78 -29.60
N ARG A 252 3.62 -25.81 -30.49
CA ARG A 252 4.07 -24.41 -30.33
C ARG A 252 3.37 -23.71 -29.16
N MET A 253 2.08 -23.97 -28.93
CA MET A 253 1.36 -23.42 -27.78
C MET A 253 1.90 -23.96 -26.46
N GLU A 254 2.28 -25.24 -26.41
CA GLU A 254 2.93 -25.82 -25.23
C GLU A 254 4.30 -25.18 -24.96
N ALA A 255 5.09 -24.92 -26.00
CA ALA A 255 6.35 -24.19 -25.88
C ALA A 255 6.15 -22.77 -25.30
N ILE A 256 5.15 -22.04 -25.81
CA ILE A 256 4.81 -20.73 -25.27
C ILE A 256 4.32 -20.85 -23.82
N ALA A 257 3.52 -21.87 -23.48
CA ALA A 257 3.03 -22.07 -22.12
C ALA A 257 4.16 -22.34 -21.11
N ARG A 258 5.17 -23.14 -21.48
CA ARG A 258 6.39 -23.35 -20.68
C ARG A 258 7.12 -22.04 -20.40
N VAL A 259 7.27 -21.20 -21.42
CA VAL A 259 7.86 -19.86 -21.30
C VAL A 259 7.03 -18.94 -20.40
N GLN A 260 5.69 -18.95 -20.53
CA GLN A 260 4.82 -18.16 -19.66
C GLN A 260 4.95 -18.59 -18.19
N SER A 261 5.10 -19.89 -17.92
CA SER A 261 5.33 -20.41 -16.57
C SER A 261 6.66 -19.91 -16.00
N LEU A 262 7.74 -19.89 -16.80
CA LEU A 262 9.03 -19.34 -16.40
C LEU A 262 8.95 -17.84 -16.07
N LEU A 263 8.18 -17.09 -16.86
CA LEU A 263 8.00 -15.65 -16.66
C LEU A 263 7.10 -15.32 -15.45
N SER A 264 6.13 -16.19 -15.14
CA SER A 264 5.18 -15.98 -14.04
C SER A 264 5.83 -16.09 -12.66
N GLY A 265 6.94 -16.83 -12.54
CA GLY A 265 7.71 -16.95 -11.30
C GLY A 265 8.64 -15.77 -11.00
N LEU A 266 8.73 -14.77 -11.88
CA LEU A 266 9.66 -13.65 -11.75
C LEU A 266 8.91 -12.38 -11.34
N VAL A 267 9.24 -11.88 -10.14
CA VAL A 267 8.86 -10.52 -9.72
C VAL A 267 9.65 -9.50 -10.56
N ASP A 268 9.00 -8.42 -11.01
CA ASP A 268 9.59 -7.27 -11.73
C ASP A 268 10.28 -7.56 -13.08
N GLY A 269 9.73 -8.46 -13.89
CA GLY A 269 10.22 -8.64 -15.27
C GLY A 269 11.66 -9.16 -15.33
N GLY A 270 12.02 -9.95 -14.31
CA GLY A 270 13.33 -10.55 -14.13
C GLY A 270 13.86 -11.26 -15.37
N LYS A 271 15.19 -11.41 -15.42
CA LYS A 271 15.83 -12.15 -16.51
C LYS A 271 15.67 -13.64 -16.24
N VAL A 272 15.35 -14.40 -17.29
CA VAL A 272 15.48 -15.87 -17.24
C VAL A 272 16.86 -16.21 -17.73
N ALA A 273 17.54 -17.09 -17.00
CA ALA A 273 18.84 -17.62 -17.41
C ALA A 273 18.66 -18.49 -18.67
N PHE A 274 19.42 -18.21 -19.73
CA PHE A 274 19.36 -18.92 -21.01
C PHE A 274 19.54 -20.43 -20.86
N ASP A 275 20.47 -20.86 -20.02
CA ASP A 275 20.74 -22.27 -19.74
C ASP A 275 19.49 -22.98 -19.19
N ARG A 276 18.69 -22.34 -18.34
CA ARG A 276 17.43 -22.93 -17.84
C ARG A 276 16.40 -23.11 -18.95
N LEU A 277 16.28 -22.13 -19.84
CA LEU A 277 15.39 -22.22 -21.01
C LEU A 277 15.82 -23.38 -21.93
N LEU A 278 17.11 -23.47 -22.23
CA LEU A 278 17.66 -24.51 -23.10
C LEU A 278 17.43 -25.92 -22.53
N HIS A 279 17.71 -26.12 -21.24
CA HIS A 279 17.49 -27.42 -20.59
C HIS A 279 16.01 -27.81 -20.62
N GLN A 280 15.10 -26.87 -20.33
CA GLN A 280 13.67 -27.17 -20.30
C GLN A 280 13.12 -27.56 -21.68
N GLU A 281 13.56 -26.88 -22.76
CA GLU A 281 13.14 -27.25 -24.11
C GLU A 281 13.73 -28.60 -24.56
N LEU A 282 14.99 -28.88 -24.25
CA LEU A 282 15.61 -30.16 -24.60
C LEU A 282 14.99 -31.34 -23.83
N GLN A 283 14.66 -31.15 -22.55
CA GLN A 283 13.96 -32.16 -21.75
C GLN A 283 12.58 -32.49 -22.32
N ALA A 284 11.84 -31.49 -22.78
CA ALA A 284 10.52 -31.69 -23.39
C ALA A 284 10.57 -32.55 -24.66
N HIS A 285 11.72 -32.59 -25.35
CA HIS A 285 11.94 -33.32 -26.60
C HIS A 285 12.79 -34.59 -26.44
N GLY A 286 12.95 -35.11 -25.22
CA GLY A 286 13.55 -36.42 -24.97
C GLY A 286 15.08 -36.48 -25.08
N ALA A 287 15.76 -35.35 -24.89
CA ALA A 287 17.23 -35.23 -24.94
C ALA A 287 18.00 -36.00 -23.83
N GLU A 288 17.35 -36.86 -23.04
CA GLU A 288 17.99 -37.73 -22.05
C GLU A 288 18.74 -38.93 -22.70
N ARG A 289 18.58 -39.13 -24.01
CA ARG A 289 19.32 -40.15 -24.79
C ARG A 289 20.76 -39.69 -25.09
N GLY A 290 21.67 -39.91 -24.15
CA GLY A 290 23.11 -40.22 -24.34
C GLY A 290 24.08 -39.32 -25.14
N SER A 291 23.64 -38.37 -25.96
CA SER A 291 24.51 -37.72 -26.97
C SER A 291 24.40 -36.19 -27.05
N VAL A 292 23.92 -35.55 -25.98
CA VAL A 292 23.74 -34.09 -25.89
C VAL A 292 24.86 -33.46 -25.06
N VAL A 293 25.59 -32.51 -25.66
CA VAL A 293 26.67 -31.76 -25.03
C VAL A 293 26.29 -30.29 -24.93
N LEU A 294 26.16 -29.77 -23.72
CA LEU A 294 25.82 -28.38 -23.44
C LEU A 294 27.02 -27.67 -22.79
N GLU A 295 27.59 -26.67 -23.47
CA GLU A 295 28.78 -25.96 -23.01
C GLU A 295 28.57 -24.44 -23.02
N GLY A 296 28.58 -23.81 -21.84
CA GLY A 296 28.55 -22.37 -21.73
C GLY A 296 28.37 -21.88 -20.29
N PRO A 297 28.45 -20.55 -20.06
CA PRO A 297 28.27 -19.98 -18.74
C PRO A 297 26.81 -20.07 -18.28
N THR A 298 26.61 -20.33 -16.98
CA THR A 298 25.29 -20.30 -16.35
C THR A 298 24.85 -18.86 -16.07
N GLY A 299 23.54 -18.62 -16.00
CA GLY A 299 23.01 -17.33 -15.53
C GLY A 299 23.06 -16.19 -16.55
N VAL A 300 23.26 -16.49 -17.84
CA VAL A 300 23.16 -15.49 -18.91
C VAL A 300 21.71 -15.03 -19.01
N GLY A 301 21.42 -13.84 -18.52
CA GLY A 301 20.06 -13.36 -18.37
C GLY A 301 19.46 -12.79 -19.67
N LEU A 302 18.38 -13.39 -20.14
CA LEU A 302 17.56 -12.90 -21.25
C LEU A 302 16.37 -12.08 -20.75
N ARG A 303 16.02 -11.01 -21.49
CA ARG A 303 14.81 -10.21 -21.19
C ARG A 303 13.54 -10.94 -21.60
N SER A 304 12.43 -10.63 -20.93
CA SER A 304 11.10 -11.17 -21.23
C SER A 304 10.68 -10.96 -22.70
N THR A 305 11.04 -9.81 -23.30
CA THR A 305 10.76 -9.49 -24.71
C THR A 305 11.54 -10.36 -25.70
N THR A 306 12.70 -10.86 -25.30
CA THR A 306 13.55 -11.73 -26.12
C THR A 306 13.16 -13.20 -25.96
N LEU A 307 12.65 -13.56 -24.78
CA LEU A 307 12.45 -14.94 -24.39
C LEU A 307 11.49 -15.69 -25.30
N GLN A 308 10.35 -15.09 -25.65
CA GLN A 308 9.27 -15.80 -26.35
C GLN A 308 9.70 -16.21 -27.77
N THR A 309 10.21 -15.28 -28.57
CA THR A 309 10.68 -15.56 -29.93
C THR A 309 11.89 -16.49 -29.92
N PHE A 310 12.81 -16.31 -28.97
CA PHE A 310 14.00 -17.15 -28.89
C PHE A 310 13.69 -18.56 -28.40
N ALA A 311 12.75 -18.72 -27.46
CA ALA A 311 12.25 -20.03 -27.04
C ALA A 311 11.55 -20.78 -28.16
N LEU A 312 10.75 -20.09 -28.99
CA LEU A 312 10.20 -20.69 -30.20
C LEU A 312 11.31 -21.18 -31.14
N ALA A 313 12.39 -20.42 -31.31
CA ALA A 313 13.51 -20.87 -32.14
C ALA A 313 14.21 -22.11 -31.58
N LEU A 314 14.43 -22.16 -30.26
CA LEU A 314 14.95 -23.36 -29.58
C LEU A 314 13.99 -24.55 -29.72
N HIS A 315 12.70 -24.30 -29.59
CA HIS A 315 11.66 -25.31 -29.75
C HIS A 315 11.69 -25.91 -31.16
N GLU A 316 11.78 -25.08 -32.19
CA GLU A 316 11.85 -25.57 -33.57
C GLU A 316 13.16 -26.32 -33.87
N LEU A 317 14.30 -25.88 -33.33
CA LEU A 317 15.57 -26.60 -33.41
C LEU A 317 15.47 -27.97 -32.73
N ALA A 318 14.93 -28.03 -31.51
CA ALA A 318 14.77 -29.28 -30.77
C ALA A 318 13.79 -30.24 -31.46
N THR A 319 12.64 -29.75 -31.92
CA THR A 319 11.66 -30.54 -32.68
C THR A 319 12.28 -31.07 -33.98
N ASN A 320 13.06 -30.27 -34.70
CA ASN A 320 13.75 -30.69 -35.91
C ASN A 320 14.84 -31.72 -35.63
N GLY A 321 15.58 -31.55 -34.54
CA GLY A 321 16.57 -32.52 -34.09
C GLY A 321 15.92 -33.86 -33.71
N ALA A 322 14.74 -33.84 -33.09
CA ALA A 322 14.01 -35.04 -32.68
C ALA A 322 13.36 -35.78 -33.85
N LYS A 323 12.78 -35.05 -34.81
CA LYS A 323 12.11 -35.65 -35.98
C LYS A 323 13.09 -36.10 -37.06
N TYR A 324 14.15 -35.33 -37.28
CA TYR A 324 14.93 -35.40 -38.53
C TYR A 324 16.45 -35.35 -38.29
N GLY A 325 16.92 -35.34 -37.05
CA GLY A 325 18.30 -35.01 -36.74
C GLY A 325 18.88 -35.80 -35.58
N ALA A 326 19.81 -35.15 -34.86
CA ALA A 326 20.66 -35.83 -33.88
C ALA A 326 19.92 -36.36 -32.63
N LEU A 327 18.75 -35.83 -32.28
CA LEU A 327 17.99 -36.26 -31.10
C LEU A 327 17.11 -37.49 -31.37
N GLY A 328 16.74 -37.72 -32.64
CA GLY A 328 15.96 -38.89 -33.06
C GLY A 328 16.80 -40.12 -33.38
N SER A 329 18.10 -39.95 -33.65
CA SER A 329 19.03 -41.01 -34.05
C SER A 329 19.89 -41.48 -32.88
N ASP A 330 20.01 -42.79 -32.68
CA ASP A 330 20.85 -43.38 -31.63
C ASP A 330 22.36 -43.10 -31.82
N ALA A 331 22.78 -42.78 -33.06
CA ALA A 331 24.15 -42.38 -33.40
C ALA A 331 24.30 -40.86 -33.57
N GLY A 332 23.20 -40.11 -33.41
CA GLY A 332 23.20 -38.66 -33.53
C GLY A 332 23.87 -38.00 -32.34
N LYS A 333 24.54 -36.87 -32.56
CA LYS A 333 25.16 -36.07 -31.49
C LYS A 333 24.73 -34.61 -31.60
N LEU A 334 24.18 -34.07 -30.52
CA LEU A 334 23.84 -32.65 -30.40
C LEU A 334 24.90 -31.95 -29.54
N THR A 335 25.48 -30.88 -30.05
CA THR A 335 26.35 -29.98 -29.28
C THR A 335 25.80 -28.56 -29.33
N VAL A 336 25.49 -27.98 -28.16
CA VAL A 336 25.08 -26.58 -28.05
C VAL A 336 26.12 -25.84 -27.23
N ARG A 337 26.79 -24.87 -27.85
CA ARG A 337 27.77 -24.00 -27.20
C ARG A 337 27.24 -22.59 -27.09
N TRP A 338 27.43 -21.92 -25.96
CA TRP A 338 27.11 -20.51 -25.85
C TRP A 338 28.11 -19.72 -25.03
N HIS A 339 28.26 -18.44 -25.36
CA HIS A 339 29.08 -17.50 -24.62
C HIS A 339 28.60 -16.06 -24.85
N VAL A 340 29.01 -15.15 -23.96
CA VAL A 340 28.74 -13.72 -24.09
C VAL A 340 29.97 -13.05 -24.67
N HIS A 341 29.79 -12.30 -25.75
CA HIS A 341 30.84 -11.47 -26.36
C HIS A 341 30.32 -10.05 -26.59
N ARG A 342 31.14 -9.17 -27.15
CA ARG A 342 30.71 -7.85 -27.60
C ARG A 342 30.78 -7.76 -29.11
N TRP A 343 29.74 -7.20 -29.71
CA TRP A 343 29.78 -6.78 -31.11
C TRP A 343 30.74 -5.59 -31.30
N GLU A 344 31.04 -5.28 -32.56
CA GLU A 344 31.95 -4.19 -32.96
C GLU A 344 31.53 -2.82 -32.39
N ASP A 345 30.24 -2.60 -32.19
CA ASP A 345 29.68 -1.38 -31.59
C ASP A 345 29.72 -1.37 -30.04
N GLY A 346 30.28 -2.41 -29.42
CA GLY A 346 30.38 -2.57 -27.97
C GLY A 346 29.14 -3.17 -27.31
N THR A 347 28.09 -3.51 -28.06
CA THR A 347 26.87 -4.14 -27.53
C THR A 347 27.19 -5.57 -27.05
N PRO A 348 26.90 -5.93 -25.78
CA PRO A 348 27.05 -7.31 -25.34
C PRO A 348 26.04 -8.20 -26.05
N ALA A 349 26.44 -9.39 -26.48
CA ALA A 349 25.59 -10.32 -27.22
C ALA A 349 25.83 -11.76 -26.76
N LEU A 350 24.76 -12.53 -26.62
CA LEU A 350 24.80 -13.97 -26.45
C LEU A 350 24.98 -14.60 -27.82
N LYS A 351 26.07 -15.33 -28.01
CA LYS A 351 26.30 -16.18 -29.19
C LYS A 351 26.02 -17.62 -28.80
N MET A 352 25.04 -18.23 -29.44
CA MET A 352 24.72 -19.65 -29.36
C MET A 352 25.08 -20.32 -30.68
N THR A 353 25.79 -21.44 -30.61
CA THR A 353 26.05 -22.35 -31.72
C THR A 353 25.38 -23.68 -31.42
N TRP A 354 24.51 -24.12 -32.32
CA TRP A 354 23.81 -25.39 -32.31
C TRP A 354 24.37 -26.27 -33.43
N THR A 355 24.95 -27.41 -33.07
CA THR A 355 25.56 -28.35 -34.01
C THR A 355 24.95 -29.73 -33.83
N GLU A 356 24.32 -30.25 -34.87
CA GLU A 356 23.84 -31.63 -34.93
C GLU A 356 24.75 -32.42 -35.87
N GLU A 357 25.22 -33.58 -35.43
CA GLU A 357 25.92 -34.56 -36.25
C GLU A 357 25.03 -35.80 -36.39
N PHE A 358 24.74 -36.22 -37.62
CA PHE A 358 24.03 -37.46 -37.92
C PHE A 358 24.47 -37.98 -39.29
N TYR A 359 24.46 -39.31 -39.46
CA TYR A 359 25.20 -39.98 -40.53
C TYR A 359 24.32 -40.67 -41.58
N ASP A 360 22.99 -40.56 -41.51
CA ASP A 360 22.08 -41.23 -42.45
C ASP A 360 21.11 -40.29 -43.18
N GLU A 361 20.97 -40.63 -44.47
CA GLU A 361 20.02 -40.23 -45.52
C GLU A 361 20.01 -38.80 -46.09
N VAL A 362 20.30 -38.74 -47.40
CA VAL A 362 20.30 -37.58 -48.30
C VAL A 362 18.88 -37.07 -48.59
N GLU A 363 17.84 -37.87 -48.35
CA GLU A 363 16.43 -37.52 -48.59
C GLU A 363 15.89 -36.45 -47.62
N LEU A 364 16.46 -36.35 -46.40
CA LEU A 364 16.12 -35.34 -45.38
C LEU A 364 16.46 -33.89 -45.78
N LEU A 365 17.33 -33.70 -46.77
CA LEU A 365 17.75 -32.36 -47.22
C LEU A 365 16.66 -31.65 -48.02
N ALA A 366 15.84 -32.38 -48.77
CA ALA A 366 14.83 -31.82 -49.67
C ALA A 366 13.58 -31.31 -48.93
N GLU A 367 13.16 -31.98 -47.85
CA GLU A 367 12.00 -31.57 -47.04
C GLU A 367 12.30 -30.40 -46.08
N ARG A 368 13.58 -30.10 -45.83
CA ARG A 368 14.01 -29.00 -44.96
C ARG A 368 14.15 -27.65 -45.69
N GLU A 369 14.14 -27.64 -47.02
CA GLU A 369 14.11 -26.41 -47.83
C GLU A 369 12.75 -25.71 -47.69
N GLY A 370 12.67 -24.72 -46.79
CA GLY A 370 11.46 -23.93 -46.53
C GLY A 370 10.73 -24.27 -45.23
N SER A 371 11.32 -25.09 -44.35
CA SER A 371 10.72 -25.40 -43.04
C SER A 371 10.62 -24.16 -42.12
N TYR A 372 9.54 -24.07 -41.34
CA TYR A 372 9.24 -22.95 -40.43
C TYR A 372 10.40 -22.60 -39.50
N GLY A 373 11.06 -23.61 -38.92
CA GLY A 373 12.19 -23.42 -38.01
C GLY A 373 13.30 -22.60 -38.67
N ARG A 374 13.59 -22.85 -39.96
CA ARG A 374 14.57 -22.08 -40.72
C ARG A 374 14.12 -20.64 -40.95
N GLU A 375 12.87 -20.41 -41.34
CA GLU A 375 12.37 -19.05 -41.60
C GLU A 375 12.25 -18.22 -40.29
N LEU A 376 11.92 -18.87 -39.16
CA LEU A 376 11.94 -18.26 -37.84
C LEU A 376 13.36 -17.80 -37.47
N ILE A 377 14.35 -18.65 -37.69
CA ILE A 377 15.76 -18.36 -37.42
C ILE A 377 16.31 -17.28 -38.35
N GLU A 378 16.14 -17.43 -39.66
CA GLU A 378 16.78 -16.57 -40.67
C GLU A 378 16.07 -15.22 -40.87
N ARG A 379 14.78 -15.10 -40.55
CA ARG A 379 14.00 -13.86 -40.80
C ARG A 379 13.42 -13.25 -39.53
N ALA A 380 12.69 -14.04 -38.75
CA ALA A 380 11.94 -13.49 -37.61
C ALA A 380 12.86 -13.08 -36.45
N LEU A 381 13.90 -13.87 -36.12
CA LEU A 381 14.88 -13.49 -35.09
C LEU A 381 15.65 -12.20 -35.46
N PRO A 382 16.22 -12.04 -36.68
CA PRO A 382 16.82 -10.78 -37.09
C PRO A 382 15.85 -9.60 -37.05
N TYR A 383 14.61 -9.78 -37.51
CA TYR A 383 13.63 -8.69 -37.56
C TYR A 383 13.17 -8.25 -36.17
N GLN A 384 12.82 -9.19 -35.29
CA GLN A 384 12.24 -8.89 -33.99
C GLN A 384 13.29 -8.60 -32.91
N LEU A 385 14.42 -9.31 -32.93
CA LEU A 385 15.43 -9.25 -31.88
C LEU A 385 16.71 -8.52 -32.32
N LYS A 386 16.78 -8.06 -33.58
CA LYS A 386 18.02 -7.55 -34.18
C LYS A 386 19.16 -8.58 -34.10
N ALA A 387 18.81 -9.86 -34.11
CA ALA A 387 19.77 -10.95 -34.01
C ALA A 387 20.59 -11.07 -35.31
N ARG A 388 21.80 -11.64 -35.19
CA ARG A 388 22.58 -12.13 -36.34
C ARG A 388 22.48 -13.64 -36.36
N THR A 389 22.09 -14.21 -37.49
CA THR A 389 21.82 -15.65 -37.58
C THR A 389 22.46 -16.26 -38.81
N SER A 390 22.99 -17.47 -38.68
CA SER A 390 23.35 -18.33 -39.80
C SER A 390 22.76 -19.72 -39.59
N TYR A 391 22.40 -20.37 -40.69
CA TYR A 391 21.88 -21.73 -40.69
C TYR A 391 22.46 -22.46 -41.90
N GLU A 392 23.24 -23.50 -41.65
CA GLU A 392 23.88 -24.32 -42.66
C GLU A 392 23.45 -25.77 -42.47
N LEU A 393 22.83 -26.33 -43.51
CA LEU A 393 22.46 -27.73 -43.58
C LEU A 393 23.49 -28.44 -44.47
N THR A 394 24.18 -29.42 -43.91
CA THR A 394 25.20 -30.20 -44.61
C THR A 394 24.80 -31.67 -44.65
N LYS A 395 25.49 -32.46 -45.48
CA LYS A 395 25.31 -33.92 -45.53
C LYS A 395 25.69 -34.64 -44.23
N LYS A 396 26.36 -33.95 -43.31
CA LYS A 396 26.85 -34.51 -42.05
C LYS A 396 26.08 -34.00 -40.84
N GLY A 397 25.11 -33.10 -41.04
CA GLY A 397 24.51 -32.42 -39.91
C GLY A 397 23.94 -31.02 -40.18
N VAL A 398 23.55 -30.37 -39.09
CA VAL A 398 23.07 -28.99 -39.06
C VAL A 398 24.03 -28.14 -38.24
N GLU A 399 24.41 -26.98 -38.74
CA GLU A 399 25.06 -25.94 -37.94
C GLU A 399 24.22 -24.67 -37.96
N CYS A 400 23.80 -24.21 -36.80
CA CYS A 400 23.07 -22.96 -36.65
C CYS A 400 23.76 -22.06 -35.63
N VAL A 401 23.95 -20.79 -36.00
CA VAL A 401 24.47 -19.77 -35.10
C VAL A 401 23.41 -18.71 -34.90
N VAL A 402 23.13 -18.37 -33.65
CA VAL A 402 22.25 -17.26 -33.29
C VAL A 402 22.96 -16.34 -32.32
N GLU A 403 23.10 -15.07 -32.69
CA GLU A 403 23.65 -14.02 -31.86
C GLU A 403 22.56 -13.01 -31.51
N VAL A 404 22.21 -12.90 -30.22
CA VAL A 404 21.15 -12.01 -29.74
C VAL A 404 21.75 -10.92 -28.85
N PRO A 405 21.42 -9.63 -29.07
CA PRO A 405 21.94 -8.56 -28.25
C PRO A 405 21.37 -8.65 -26.83
N LEU A 406 22.26 -8.51 -25.85
CA LEU A 406 21.94 -8.43 -24.43
C LEU A 406 21.85 -6.97 -23.98
N PRO A 407 21.03 -6.65 -22.99
CA PRO A 407 21.09 -5.34 -22.33
C PRO A 407 22.42 -5.16 -21.59
N LYS A 408 22.85 -3.90 -21.38
CA LYS A 408 24.15 -3.49 -20.77
C LYS A 408 24.50 -4.11 -19.40
N SER A 409 23.61 -4.88 -18.77
CA SER A 409 23.84 -5.63 -17.53
C SER A 409 23.58 -7.12 -17.80
N GLY A 410 24.53 -7.85 -18.37
CA GLY A 410 24.32 -9.19 -18.97
C GLY A 410 24.37 -10.40 -18.03
N MET A 411 24.77 -10.23 -16.77
CA MET A 411 24.84 -11.33 -15.79
C MET A 411 23.79 -11.15 -14.68
N LEU A 412 23.14 -12.24 -14.29
CA LEU A 412 22.46 -12.35 -13.02
C LEU A 412 23.51 -12.54 -11.90
N PRO A 413 23.35 -11.94 -10.71
CA PRO A 413 24.14 -12.34 -9.56
C PRO A 413 23.88 -13.83 -9.30
N GLY A 414 24.97 -14.59 -9.16
CA GLY A 414 24.96 -16.05 -9.04
C GLY A 414 24.39 -16.55 -7.72
#